data_AF-A0A5N7DM83-F1
#
_entry.id   AF-A0A5N7DM83-F1
#
_cell.length_a   1.000
_cell.length_b   1.000
_cell.length_c   1.000
_cell.angle_alpha   90.00
_cell.angle_beta   90.00
_cell.angle_gamma   90.00
#
_symmetry.space_group_name_H-M   'P 1'
#
loop_
_entity.id
_entity.type
_entity.pdbx_description
1 polymer ?
#
loop_
_entity_poly.entity_id
_entity_poly.type
_entity_poly.pdbx_seq_one_letter_code
_entity_poly.pdbx_strand_id
1 'polypeptide(L)'
;MASEYKPVPAEDPERSLPAHYEPKIKRERLSWLPLVLVLILTNTISSLGGYYLLRQTVEERLPELPAHEALSLDSTHKQFWWNTAYSDMNNASHTDSLWESILPSHGFIAIDRDFARSHGWHESMYLPSDHSKGVYLLEAYHYLHCLKILRKTMWEAVDGRPYTHSPGAHINHCFDALRQYVVCNADSTPLYTFGDFTAGDSQVHQCKPWAQLREYATKHTACYRDSVEKIPLGDHFGFCDDGDDGVIEL
;
A
#
# COMPACT_ATOMS: atom_id res chain seq x y z
N MET A 1 0.91 -74.17 50.79
CA MET A 1 2.03 -74.65 51.63
C MET A 1 3.32 -74.11 51.02
N ALA A 2 4.10 -73.40 51.82
CA ALA A 2 5.41 -72.89 51.41
C ALA A 2 6.45 -74.02 51.38
N SER A 3 7.39 -73.97 50.45
CA SER A 3 8.75 -74.45 50.66
C SER A 3 9.70 -73.59 49.84
N GLU A 4 10.71 -73.09 50.53
CA GLU A 4 11.64 -72.04 50.18
C GLU A 4 13.02 -72.67 49.90
N TYR A 5 13.68 -72.20 48.84
CA TYR A 5 15.14 -72.04 48.66
C TYR A 5 16.11 -73.26 48.66
N LYS A 6 16.98 -73.34 47.64
CA LYS A 6 18.47 -73.15 47.74
C LYS A 6 19.22 -73.24 46.40
N PRO A 7 20.43 -72.64 46.26
CA PRO A 7 21.06 -72.23 44.99
C PRO A 7 22.31 -73.03 44.53
N VAL A 8 22.63 -72.92 43.21
CA VAL A 8 23.92 -72.67 42.48
C VAL A 8 25.15 -73.60 42.74
N PRO A 9 25.86 -74.15 41.71
CA PRO A 9 27.01 -73.47 41.07
C PRO A 9 27.23 -73.70 39.56
N ALA A 10 28.06 -72.82 39.00
CA ALA A 10 28.42 -72.63 37.59
C ALA A 10 29.53 -73.55 37.09
N GLU A 11 29.65 -73.73 35.76
CA GLU A 11 30.92 -73.76 35.02
C GLU A 11 30.69 -73.65 33.49
N ASP A 12 31.44 -72.73 32.87
CA ASP A 12 31.78 -72.56 31.44
C ASP A 12 33.00 -73.51 31.15
N PRO A 13 33.37 -73.98 29.94
CA PRO A 13 33.33 -73.26 28.66
C PRO A 13 33.15 -74.06 27.34
N GLU A 14 32.89 -73.29 26.29
CA GLU A 14 33.03 -73.55 24.84
C GLU A 14 33.55 -74.93 24.36
N ARG A 15 32.73 -75.60 23.53
CA ARG A 15 33.22 -76.49 22.46
C ARG A 15 32.44 -76.28 21.16
N SER A 16 33.18 -76.13 20.09
CA SER A 16 32.84 -75.63 18.75
C SER A 16 32.11 -76.62 17.82
N LEU A 17 31.00 -76.11 17.24
CA LEU A 17 30.46 -76.12 15.84
C LEU A 17 30.50 -77.41 14.96
N PRO A 18 29.51 -77.53 14.05
CA PRO A 18 29.82 -77.23 12.63
C PRO A 18 28.79 -76.37 11.89
N ALA A 19 29.27 -75.76 10.80
CA ALA A 19 28.66 -74.67 10.04
C ALA A 19 27.50 -75.09 9.11
N HIS A 20 26.42 -74.29 9.10
CA HIS A 20 25.37 -74.35 8.09
C HIS A 20 25.70 -73.42 6.90
N TYR A 21 25.61 -73.98 5.70
CA TYR A 21 25.80 -73.33 4.40
C TYR A 21 24.61 -72.42 4.06
N GLU A 22 24.83 -71.10 3.96
CA GLU A 22 23.86 -70.15 3.40
C GLU A 22 24.13 -69.89 1.91
N PRO A 23 23.12 -69.99 1.02
CA PRO A 23 23.30 -69.68 -0.39
C PRO A 23 23.42 -68.16 -0.62
N LYS A 24 24.49 -67.73 -1.31
CA LYS A 24 24.68 -66.33 -1.72
C LYS A 24 23.72 -65.96 -2.86
N ILE A 25 22.57 -65.38 -2.53
CA ILE A 25 21.74 -64.66 -3.51
C ILE A 25 22.47 -63.35 -3.84
N LYS A 26 23.00 -63.23 -5.06
CA LYS A 26 23.51 -61.94 -5.58
C LYS A 26 22.32 -61.00 -5.78
N ARG A 27 22.03 -60.18 -4.77
CA ARG A 27 21.09 -59.07 -4.88
C ARG A 27 21.82 -57.93 -5.58
N GLU A 28 21.69 -57.84 -6.90
CA GLU A 28 22.21 -56.68 -7.65
C GLU A 28 21.52 -55.43 -7.11
N ARG A 29 22.28 -54.57 -6.44
CA ARG A 29 21.81 -53.26 -5.99
C ARG A 29 21.69 -52.38 -7.22
N LEU A 30 20.50 -52.36 -7.83
CA LEU A 30 20.20 -51.43 -8.91
C LEU A 30 20.41 -50.00 -8.38
N SER A 31 21.41 -49.31 -8.95
CA SER A 31 21.78 -47.96 -8.51
C SER A 31 20.70 -46.98 -8.96
N TRP A 32 20.06 -46.29 -8.02
CA TRP A 32 19.03 -45.28 -8.28
C TRP A 32 19.61 -43.93 -8.72
N LEU A 33 20.93 -43.75 -8.64
CA LEU A 33 21.66 -42.55 -9.05
C LEU A 33 21.29 -42.04 -10.46
N PRO A 34 21.29 -42.85 -11.54
CA PRO A 34 20.90 -42.38 -12.87
C PRO A 34 19.45 -41.85 -12.90
N LEU A 35 18.53 -42.50 -12.16
CA LEU A 35 17.13 -42.09 -12.13
C LEU A 35 16.95 -40.75 -11.40
N VAL A 36 17.69 -40.56 -10.30
CA VAL A 36 17.73 -39.28 -9.55
C VAL A 36 18.35 -38.17 -10.40
N LEU A 37 19.43 -38.43 -11.12
CA LEU A 37 20.08 -37.45 -12.00
C LEU A 37 19.16 -37.03 -13.15
N VAL A 38 18.44 -37.98 -13.75
CA VAL A 38 17.42 -37.68 -14.78
C VAL A 38 16.31 -36.82 -14.20
N LEU A 39 15.79 -37.14 -13.01
CA LEU A 39 14.76 -36.34 -12.35
C LEU A 39 15.22 -34.90 -12.06
N ILE A 40 16.45 -34.72 -11.58
CA ILE A 40 17.01 -33.39 -11.33
C ILE A 40 17.12 -32.63 -12.66
N LEU A 41 17.67 -33.27 -13.70
CA LEU A 41 17.84 -32.65 -15.01
C LEU A 41 16.50 -32.26 -15.64
N THR A 42 15.47 -33.10 -15.55
CA THR A 42 14.14 -32.77 -16.09
C THR A 42 13.51 -31.62 -15.32
N ASN A 43 13.62 -31.59 -13.99
CA ASN A 43 13.07 -30.52 -13.17
C ASN A 43 13.81 -29.18 -13.38
N THR A 44 15.13 -29.20 -13.56
CA THR A 44 15.89 -27.98 -13.86
C THR A 44 15.59 -27.45 -15.26
N ILE A 45 15.48 -28.31 -16.27
CA ILE A 45 15.08 -27.92 -17.62
C ILE A 45 13.65 -27.34 -17.61
N SER A 46 12.70 -28.00 -16.95
CA SER A 46 11.33 -27.49 -16.83
C SER A 46 11.25 -26.16 -16.09
N SER A 47 12.05 -25.98 -15.02
CA SER A 47 12.09 -24.72 -14.26
C SER A 47 12.72 -23.59 -15.05
N LEU A 48 13.82 -23.85 -15.77
CA LEU A 48 14.49 -22.86 -16.62
C LEU A 48 13.63 -22.51 -17.84
N GLY A 49 12.97 -23.50 -18.45
CA GLY A 49 12.02 -23.28 -19.54
C GLY A 49 10.82 -22.47 -19.07
N GLY A 50 10.25 -22.80 -17.91
CA GLY A 50 9.16 -22.03 -17.29
C GLY A 50 9.58 -20.60 -16.97
N TYR A 51 10.77 -20.39 -16.41
CA TYR A 51 11.32 -19.06 -16.15
C TYR A 51 11.53 -18.26 -17.44
N TYR A 52 12.08 -18.88 -18.48
CA TYR A 52 12.32 -18.21 -19.76
C TYR A 52 11.02 -17.84 -20.48
N LEU A 53 10.04 -18.76 -20.51
CA LEU A 53 8.72 -18.50 -21.07
C LEU A 53 7.98 -17.43 -20.28
N LEU A 54 7.99 -17.50 -18.94
CA LEU A 54 7.38 -16.49 -18.09
C LEU A 54 8.02 -15.13 -18.33
N ARG A 55 9.35 -15.06 -18.41
CA ARG A 55 10.08 -13.84 -18.72
C ARG A 55 9.68 -13.29 -20.09
N GLN A 56 9.63 -14.13 -21.13
CA GLN A 56 9.18 -13.68 -22.45
C GLN A 56 7.74 -13.16 -22.44
N THR A 57 6.83 -13.81 -21.71
CA THR A 57 5.43 -13.36 -21.60
C THR A 57 5.24 -12.11 -20.74
N VAL A 58 6.10 -11.88 -19.76
CA VAL A 58 6.07 -10.67 -18.91
C VAL A 58 6.74 -9.49 -19.60
N GLU A 59 7.73 -9.75 -20.46
CA GLU A 59 8.45 -8.75 -21.25
C GLU A 59 7.67 -8.33 -22.51
N GLU A 60 6.62 -9.08 -22.90
CA GLU A 60 5.50 -8.56 -23.70
C GLU A 60 4.72 -7.54 -22.88
N ARG A 61 5.26 -6.30 -22.89
CA ARG A 61 4.57 -5.01 -22.69
C ARG A 61 3.20 -5.14 -22.02
N LEU A 62 3.16 -4.85 -20.72
CA LEU A 62 1.96 -4.23 -20.15
C LEU A 62 1.55 -3.12 -21.14
N PRO A 63 0.34 -3.16 -21.70
CA PRO A 63 -0.09 -2.11 -22.60
C PRO A 63 0.08 -0.78 -21.87
N GLU A 64 0.75 0.19 -22.50
CA GLU A 64 0.75 1.56 -22.03
C GLU A 64 -0.72 1.95 -21.92
N LEU A 65 -1.22 2.01 -20.68
CA LEU A 65 -2.56 2.48 -20.42
C LEU A 65 -2.60 3.91 -20.95
N PRO A 66 -3.57 4.26 -21.81
CA PRO A 66 -3.65 5.61 -22.34
C PRO A 66 -3.65 6.59 -21.17
N ALA A 67 -2.82 7.64 -21.27
CA ALA A 67 -2.87 8.73 -20.32
C ALA A 67 -4.33 9.20 -20.23
N HIS A 68 -4.92 9.11 -19.05
CA HIS A 68 -6.29 9.56 -18.83
C HIS A 68 -6.32 11.07 -19.04
N GLU A 69 -7.37 11.57 -19.69
CA GLU A 69 -7.53 13.01 -19.86
C GLU A 69 -7.89 13.60 -18.49
N ALA A 70 -6.90 14.19 -17.83
CA ALA A 70 -7.08 14.88 -16.55
C ALA A 70 -7.83 16.20 -16.74
N LEU A 71 -8.45 16.70 -15.67
CA LEU A 71 -9.02 18.03 -15.65
C LEU A 71 -7.95 19.07 -16.00
N SER A 72 -8.18 19.84 -17.07
CA SER A 72 -7.30 20.94 -17.45
C SER A 72 -7.50 22.11 -16.48
N LEU A 73 -6.61 22.23 -15.50
CA LEU A 73 -6.56 23.37 -14.57
C LEU A 73 -5.51 24.38 -15.04
N ASP A 74 -5.86 25.66 -15.03
CA ASP A 74 -4.90 26.72 -15.34
C ASP A 74 -3.78 26.74 -14.30
N SER A 75 -2.56 27.08 -14.72
CA SER A 75 -1.48 27.29 -13.75
C SER A 75 -1.54 28.71 -13.18
N THR A 76 -1.28 28.84 -11.89
CA THR A 76 -1.15 30.11 -11.17
C THR A 76 0.20 30.20 -10.48
N HIS A 77 0.56 31.38 -9.96
CA HIS A 77 1.78 31.57 -9.18
C HIS A 77 1.39 32.02 -7.77
N LYS A 78 1.90 31.31 -6.76
CA LYS A 78 1.61 31.58 -5.34
C LYS A 78 2.90 31.65 -4.55
N GLN A 79 2.89 32.47 -3.51
CA GLN A 79 4.02 32.62 -2.62
C GLN A 79 3.94 31.58 -1.51
N PHE A 80 5.03 30.85 -1.28
CA PHE A 80 5.14 29.90 -0.20
C PHE A 80 5.83 30.58 0.98
N TRP A 81 5.35 30.26 2.18
CA TRP A 81 5.91 30.75 3.43
C TRP A 81 6.48 29.57 4.21
N TRP A 82 7.61 29.79 4.88
CA TRP A 82 8.27 28.77 5.69
C TRP A 82 7.38 28.25 6.82
N ASN A 83 6.61 29.15 7.43
CA ASN A 83 5.58 28.82 8.41
C ASN A 83 4.27 29.53 8.07
N THR A 84 3.16 28.85 8.36
CA THR A 84 1.81 29.40 8.25
C THR A 84 1.03 29.10 9.53
N ALA A 85 -0.25 29.48 9.57
CA ALA A 85 -1.13 29.11 10.70
C ALA A 85 -1.26 27.58 10.90
N TYR A 86 -0.96 26.77 9.86
CA TYR A 86 -0.94 25.31 9.93
C TYR A 86 0.28 24.73 10.68
N SER A 87 1.27 25.55 11.04
CA SER A 87 2.49 25.14 11.76
C SER A 87 2.81 26.00 13.00
N ASP A 88 1.85 26.79 13.51
CA ASP A 88 2.08 27.65 14.68
C ASP A 88 2.16 26.84 15.98
N MET A 89 3.37 26.75 16.54
CA MET A 89 3.62 26.03 17.79
C MET A 89 3.12 26.78 19.04
N ASN A 90 2.85 28.09 18.95
CA ASN A 90 2.37 28.87 20.10
C ASN A 90 0.87 28.74 20.31
N ASN A 91 0.13 28.22 19.31
CA ASN A 91 -1.31 28.08 19.35
C ASN A 91 -1.76 26.73 18.76
N ALA A 92 -1.31 25.64 19.38
CA ALA A 92 -1.59 24.28 18.93
C ALA A 92 -3.09 23.99 18.74
N SER A 93 -3.96 24.52 19.62
CA SER A 93 -5.42 24.33 19.48
C SER A 93 -5.99 24.97 18.22
N HIS A 94 -5.53 26.17 17.86
CA HIS A 94 -5.93 26.81 16.61
C HIS A 94 -5.39 26.03 15.41
N THR A 95 -4.10 25.65 15.42
CA THR A 95 -3.52 24.84 14.36
C THR A 95 -4.26 23.52 14.18
N ASP A 96 -4.56 22.78 15.25
CA ASP A 96 -5.33 21.55 15.18
C ASP A 96 -6.73 21.78 14.60
N SER A 97 -7.39 22.89 14.94
CA SER A 97 -8.70 23.22 14.35
C SER A 97 -8.65 23.44 12.84
N LEU A 98 -7.57 24.06 12.32
CA LEU A 98 -7.36 24.23 10.87
C LEU A 98 -7.11 22.90 10.17
N TRP A 99 -6.37 21.99 10.80
CA TRP A 99 -6.16 20.65 10.24
C TRP A 99 -7.42 19.80 10.27
N GLU A 100 -8.22 19.91 11.34
CA GLU A 100 -9.47 19.18 11.46
C GLU A 100 -10.56 19.70 10.52
N SER A 101 -10.55 20.99 10.15
CA SER A 101 -11.51 21.56 9.18
C SER A 101 -11.30 21.06 7.76
N ILE A 102 -10.12 20.57 7.38
CA ILE A 102 -9.88 20.00 6.06
C ILE A 102 -10.76 18.75 5.89
N LEU A 103 -11.55 18.71 4.81
CA LEU A 103 -12.45 17.61 4.44
C LEU A 103 -11.96 16.88 3.17
N PRO A 104 -11.05 15.89 3.30
CA PRO A 104 -10.58 15.13 2.14
C PRO A 104 -11.69 14.38 1.40
N SER A 105 -12.78 14.03 2.09
CA SER A 105 -13.94 13.35 1.50
C SER A 105 -14.64 14.17 0.41
N HIS A 106 -14.47 15.50 0.42
CA HIS A 106 -15.00 16.38 -0.63
C HIS A 106 -14.52 15.98 -2.03
N GLY A 107 -13.32 15.39 -2.13
CA GLY A 107 -12.73 14.96 -3.39
C GLY A 107 -13.32 13.69 -4.01
N PHE A 108 -14.28 13.03 -3.36
CA PHE A 108 -15.00 11.91 -3.98
C PHE A 108 -16.03 12.45 -4.97
N ILE A 109 -15.87 12.09 -6.24
CA ILE A 109 -16.71 12.53 -7.35
C ILE A 109 -17.46 11.36 -8.00
N ALA A 110 -18.64 11.62 -8.53
CA ALA A 110 -19.45 10.69 -9.30
C ALA A 110 -19.57 11.15 -10.76
N ILE A 111 -18.99 10.38 -11.68
CA ILE A 111 -18.87 10.71 -13.10
C ILE A 111 -19.61 9.70 -13.97
N ASP A 112 -20.26 10.13 -15.05
CA ASP A 112 -20.88 9.22 -16.02
C ASP A 112 -19.86 8.22 -16.56
N ARG A 113 -20.20 6.93 -16.52
CA ARG A 113 -19.26 5.87 -16.92
C ARG A 113 -18.94 5.90 -18.41
N ASP A 114 -19.89 6.30 -19.24
CA ASP A 114 -19.66 6.45 -20.68
C ASP A 114 -18.74 7.64 -20.97
N PHE A 115 -18.88 8.74 -20.22
CA PHE A 115 -17.94 9.86 -20.26
C PHE A 115 -16.55 9.43 -19.80
N ALA A 116 -16.44 8.79 -18.63
CA ALA A 116 -15.15 8.32 -18.11
C ALA A 116 -14.44 7.39 -19.11
N ARG A 117 -15.18 6.44 -19.70
CA ARG A 117 -14.66 5.53 -20.73
C ARG A 117 -14.21 6.27 -21.98
N SER A 118 -14.97 7.26 -22.46
CA SER A 118 -14.60 8.01 -23.67
C SER A 118 -13.36 8.89 -23.47
N HIS A 119 -13.01 9.24 -22.22
CA HIS A 119 -11.83 10.01 -21.85
C HIS A 119 -10.66 9.14 -21.38
N GLY A 120 -10.76 7.81 -21.57
CA GLY A 120 -9.68 6.87 -21.23
C GLY A 120 -9.50 6.62 -19.72
N TRP A 121 -10.49 6.95 -18.89
CA TRP A 121 -10.42 6.69 -17.46
C TRP A 121 -10.68 5.21 -17.20
N HIS A 122 -10.02 4.67 -16.16
CA HIS A 122 -10.27 3.31 -15.70
C HIS A 122 -11.69 3.18 -15.16
N GLU A 123 -12.27 1.99 -15.30
CA GLU A 123 -13.55 1.70 -14.67
C GLU A 123 -13.39 1.73 -13.14
N SER A 124 -14.28 2.46 -12.48
CA SER A 124 -14.37 2.50 -11.03
C SER A 124 -15.64 1.81 -10.52
N MET A 125 -15.75 1.66 -9.20
CA MET A 125 -16.96 1.19 -8.54
C MET A 125 -18.16 2.09 -8.87
N TYR A 126 -19.36 1.51 -8.78
CA TYR A 126 -20.61 2.23 -8.99
C TYR A 126 -20.95 3.13 -7.82
N LEU A 127 -21.59 4.26 -8.10
CA LEU A 127 -22.28 5.02 -7.06
C LEU A 127 -23.48 4.18 -6.59
N PRO A 128 -23.65 3.91 -5.28
CA PRO A 128 -24.73 3.04 -4.80
C PRO A 128 -26.14 3.48 -5.18
N SER A 129 -26.37 4.78 -5.34
CA SER A 129 -27.66 5.35 -5.74
C SER A 129 -27.87 5.41 -7.27
N ASP A 130 -26.81 5.30 -8.07
CA ASP A 130 -26.89 5.41 -9.53
C ASP A 130 -25.74 4.65 -10.22
N HIS A 131 -26.05 3.47 -10.76
CA HIS A 131 -25.06 2.60 -11.41
C HIS A 131 -24.57 3.11 -12.78
N SER A 132 -25.18 4.16 -13.33
CA SER A 132 -24.67 4.84 -14.53
C SER A 132 -23.41 5.68 -14.22
N LYS A 133 -23.16 5.97 -12.94
CA LYS A 133 -22.01 6.73 -12.46
C LYS A 133 -20.93 5.83 -11.86
N GLY A 134 -19.68 6.22 -12.06
CA GLY A 134 -18.50 5.68 -11.37
C GLY A 134 -18.00 6.66 -10.31
N VAL A 135 -17.59 6.14 -9.16
CA VAL A 135 -17.05 6.95 -8.05
C VAL A 135 -15.54 7.03 -8.16
N TYR A 136 -14.97 8.24 -8.25
CA TYR A 136 -13.53 8.47 -8.30
C TYR A 136 -13.10 9.33 -7.11
N LEU A 137 -11.84 9.25 -6.73
CA LEU A 137 -11.24 10.15 -5.75
C LEU A 137 -10.22 11.03 -6.47
N LEU A 138 -10.41 12.33 -6.37
CA LEU A 138 -9.44 13.31 -6.87
C LEU A 138 -8.13 13.19 -6.09
N GLU A 139 -7.03 13.08 -6.83
CA GLU A 139 -5.72 12.73 -6.27
C GLU A 139 -5.21 13.72 -5.22
N ALA A 140 -5.40 15.03 -5.44
CA ALA A 140 -4.98 16.05 -4.48
C ALA A 140 -5.70 15.93 -3.13
N TYR A 141 -6.98 15.54 -3.13
CA TYR A 141 -7.73 15.27 -1.90
C TYR A 141 -7.23 13.98 -1.22
N HIS A 142 -6.84 12.96 -1.99
CA HIS A 142 -6.18 11.77 -1.42
C HIS A 142 -4.84 12.11 -0.74
N TYR A 143 -4.07 13.04 -1.30
CA TYR A 143 -2.83 13.50 -0.66
C TYR A 143 -3.08 14.34 0.59
N LEU A 144 -4.13 15.17 0.60
CA LEU A 144 -4.55 15.86 1.83
C LEU A 144 -5.00 14.88 2.92
N HIS A 145 -5.75 13.83 2.55
CA HIS A 145 -6.11 12.74 3.46
C HIS A 145 -4.87 12.10 4.10
N CYS A 146 -3.90 11.70 3.26
CA CYS A 146 -2.65 11.12 3.73
C CYS A 146 -1.91 12.07 4.68
N LEU A 147 -1.76 13.35 4.30
CA LEU A 147 -1.06 14.34 5.10
C LEU A 147 -1.74 14.59 6.45
N LYS A 148 -3.08 14.71 6.48
CA LYS A 148 -3.88 14.89 7.70
C LYS A 148 -3.69 13.71 8.65
N ILE A 149 -3.77 12.47 8.15
CA ILE A 149 -3.58 11.26 8.96
C ILE A 149 -2.15 11.18 9.50
N LEU A 150 -1.15 11.42 8.67
CA LEU A 150 0.26 11.38 9.08
C LEU A 150 0.55 12.39 10.18
N ARG A 151 0.08 13.64 10.01
CA ARG A 151 0.24 14.68 11.02
C ARG A 151 -0.43 14.28 12.33
N LYS A 152 -1.69 13.83 12.28
CA LYS A 152 -2.44 13.44 13.48
C LYS A 152 -1.74 12.31 14.23
N THR A 153 -1.34 11.28 13.50
CA THR A 153 -0.61 10.11 14.05
C THR A 153 0.72 10.53 14.69
N MET A 154 1.47 11.44 14.06
CA MET A 154 2.72 11.97 14.60
C MET A 154 2.49 12.66 15.95
N TRP A 155 1.54 13.59 16.05
CA TRP A 155 1.27 14.29 17.30
C TRP A 155 0.65 13.40 18.37
N GLU A 156 -0.21 12.45 17.99
CA GLU A 156 -0.69 11.43 18.94
C GLU A 156 0.46 10.61 19.53
N ALA A 157 1.46 10.24 18.72
CA ALA A 157 2.65 9.55 19.20
C ALA A 157 3.51 10.42 20.13
N VAL A 158 3.75 11.68 19.76
CA VAL A 158 4.55 12.63 20.55
C VAL A 158 3.89 12.91 21.90
N ASP A 159 2.57 13.08 21.92
CA ASP A 159 1.79 13.39 23.12
C ASP A 159 1.48 12.14 23.98
N GLY A 160 1.78 10.94 23.48
CA GLY A 160 1.40 9.68 24.14
C GLY A 160 -0.12 9.42 24.16
N ARG A 161 -0.86 9.95 23.18
CA ARG A 161 -2.30 9.74 23.03
C ARG A 161 -2.60 8.42 22.31
N PRO A 162 -3.77 7.81 22.54
CA PRO A 162 -4.24 6.70 21.71
C PRO A 162 -4.33 7.11 20.25
N TYR A 163 -3.95 6.21 19.35
CA TYR A 163 -4.02 6.47 17.92
C TYR A 163 -5.45 6.48 17.41
N THR A 164 -5.84 7.54 16.70
CA THR A 164 -7.09 7.58 15.93
C THR A 164 -7.02 6.63 14.74
N HIS A 165 -5.86 6.60 14.07
CA HIS A 165 -5.55 5.63 13.01
C HIS A 165 -4.35 4.80 13.44
N SER A 166 -4.57 3.51 13.68
CA SER A 166 -3.50 2.60 14.08
C SER A 166 -2.35 2.62 13.07
N PRO A 167 -1.09 2.81 13.52
CA PRO A 167 0.08 2.62 12.69
C PRO A 167 0.05 1.24 12.02
N GLY A 168 0.36 1.19 10.72
CA GLY A 168 0.27 -0.04 9.95
C GLY A 168 0.20 0.21 8.45
N ALA A 169 -0.48 -0.69 7.74
CA ALA A 169 -0.52 -0.68 6.27
C ALA A 169 -1.06 0.64 5.67
N HIS A 170 -2.06 1.25 6.30
CA HIS A 170 -2.62 2.52 5.81
C HIS A 170 -1.59 3.66 5.92
N ILE A 171 -0.92 3.79 7.07
CA ILE A 171 0.16 4.79 7.27
C ILE A 171 1.34 4.55 6.32
N ASN A 172 1.75 3.29 6.13
CA ASN A 172 2.82 2.96 5.18
C ASN A 172 2.45 3.32 3.74
N HIS A 173 1.19 3.11 3.36
CA HIS A 173 0.69 3.54 2.06
C HIS A 173 0.71 5.08 1.94
N CYS A 174 0.28 5.82 2.96
CA CYS A 174 0.33 7.29 2.94
C CYS A 174 1.76 7.81 2.69
N PHE A 175 2.77 7.21 3.34
CA PHE A 175 4.17 7.56 3.09
C PHE A 175 4.60 7.28 1.65
N ASP A 176 4.30 6.10 1.11
CA ASP A 176 4.72 5.75 -0.26
C ASP A 176 3.92 6.50 -1.33
N ALA A 177 2.63 6.78 -1.11
CA ALA A 177 1.80 7.58 -2.00
C ALA A 177 2.35 9.01 -2.14
N LEU A 178 2.67 9.67 -1.03
CA LEU A 178 3.29 11.00 -1.05
C LEU A 178 4.68 10.97 -1.69
N ARG A 179 5.47 9.92 -1.43
CA ARG A 179 6.78 9.73 -2.08
C ARG A 179 6.65 9.56 -3.60
N GLN A 180 5.71 8.75 -4.06
CA GLN A 180 5.43 8.56 -5.49
C GLN A 180 4.99 9.88 -6.14
N TYR A 181 4.12 10.64 -5.48
CA TYR A 181 3.66 11.95 -5.95
C TYR A 181 4.81 12.94 -6.15
N VAL A 182 5.69 13.07 -5.15
CA VAL A 182 6.86 13.97 -5.22
C VAL A 182 7.79 13.58 -6.37
N VAL A 183 8.03 12.30 -6.59
CA VAL A 183 8.88 11.84 -7.71
C VAL A 183 8.19 12.03 -9.06
N CYS A 184 6.88 11.84 -9.15
CA CYS A 184 6.10 12.08 -10.36
C CYS A 184 6.05 13.57 -10.73
N ASN A 185 5.92 14.44 -9.72
CA ASN A 185 5.87 15.89 -9.84
C ASN A 185 7.20 16.51 -9.40
N ALA A 186 8.31 16.06 -10.01
CA ALA A 186 9.65 16.51 -9.68
C ALA A 186 9.87 18.01 -10.00
N ASP A 187 9.39 18.88 -9.11
CA ASP A 187 9.51 20.33 -9.20
C ASP A 187 11.00 20.73 -9.19
N SER A 188 11.42 21.40 -10.25
CA SER A 188 12.81 21.82 -10.47
C SER A 188 13.11 23.23 -9.97
N THR A 189 12.18 23.86 -9.25
CA THR A 189 12.35 25.20 -8.68
C THR A 189 13.54 25.24 -7.70
N PRO A 190 14.58 26.04 -7.96
CA PRO A 190 15.72 26.15 -7.05
C PRO A 190 15.34 27.01 -5.84
N LEU A 191 15.32 26.42 -4.64
CA LEU A 191 15.05 27.18 -3.42
C LEU A 191 16.25 28.04 -3.01
N TYR A 192 16.03 29.32 -2.72
CA TYR A 192 17.07 30.14 -2.10
C TYR A 192 17.26 29.75 -0.63
N THR A 193 18.46 29.94 -0.12
CA THR A 193 18.85 29.55 1.25
C THR A 193 19.41 30.76 2.00
N PHE A 194 19.25 30.77 3.32
CA PHE A 194 19.62 31.91 4.17
C PHE A 194 20.80 31.62 5.11
N GLY A 195 21.31 30.38 5.12
CA GLY A 195 22.40 29.96 6.00
C GLY A 195 21.97 29.58 7.43
N ASP A 196 20.66 29.44 7.67
CA ASP A 196 20.05 29.14 8.97
C ASP A 196 19.11 27.92 8.94
N PHE A 197 19.33 27.02 7.96
CA PHE A 197 18.49 25.86 7.65
C PHE A 197 17.08 26.18 7.10
N THR A 198 16.74 27.44 6.89
CA THR A 198 15.55 27.81 6.12
C THR A 198 15.85 27.84 4.62
N ALA A 199 14.86 27.50 3.80
CA ALA A 199 14.96 27.49 2.35
C ALA A 199 13.61 27.86 1.72
N GLY A 200 13.64 28.75 0.73
CA GLY A 200 12.47 29.12 -0.07
C GLY A 200 11.38 29.89 0.69
N ASP A 201 11.66 30.42 1.88
CA ASP A 201 10.70 31.26 2.61
C ASP A 201 10.38 32.50 1.79
N SER A 202 9.11 32.77 1.51
CA SER A 202 8.65 33.88 0.67
C SER A 202 8.92 33.68 -0.83
N GLN A 203 9.22 32.46 -1.28
CA GLN A 203 9.47 32.12 -2.69
C GLN A 203 8.19 31.90 -3.48
N VAL A 204 8.18 32.29 -4.75
CA VAL A 204 7.05 32.04 -5.66
C VAL A 204 7.17 30.66 -6.31
N HIS A 205 6.07 29.91 -6.32
CA HIS A 205 5.92 28.61 -6.95
C HIS A 205 4.83 28.63 -8.03
N GLN A 206 4.96 27.76 -9.04
CA GLN A 206 3.88 27.48 -9.96
C GLN A 206 2.93 26.45 -9.32
N CYS A 207 1.64 26.77 -9.27
CA CYS A 207 0.62 25.96 -8.61
C CYS A 207 -0.58 25.72 -9.53
N LYS A 208 -1.41 24.75 -9.17
CA LYS A 208 -2.80 24.66 -9.67
C LYS A 208 -3.72 25.35 -8.67
N PRO A 209 -4.69 26.16 -9.11
CA PRO A 209 -5.61 26.87 -8.24
C PRO A 209 -6.56 25.90 -7.57
N TRP A 210 -6.53 25.86 -6.24
CA TRP A 210 -7.35 24.95 -5.45
C TRP A 210 -8.84 25.17 -5.70
N ALA A 211 -9.28 26.43 -5.81
CA ALA A 211 -10.67 26.80 -6.10
C ALA A 211 -11.24 26.10 -7.33
N GLN A 212 -10.47 25.96 -8.42
CA GLN A 212 -10.96 25.28 -9.63
C GLN A 212 -11.15 23.77 -9.39
N LEU A 213 -10.25 23.15 -8.62
CA LEU A 213 -10.38 21.75 -8.24
C LEU A 213 -11.58 21.54 -7.29
N ARG A 214 -11.75 22.43 -6.31
CA ARG A 214 -12.89 22.44 -5.38
C ARG A 214 -14.20 22.61 -6.11
N GLU A 215 -14.30 23.57 -7.03
CA GLU A 215 -15.51 23.79 -7.83
C GLU A 215 -15.87 22.53 -8.64
N TYR A 216 -14.87 21.89 -9.24
CA TYR A 216 -15.06 20.63 -9.95
C TYR A 216 -15.56 19.52 -9.01
N ALA A 217 -14.94 19.36 -7.85
CA ALA A 217 -15.34 18.38 -6.84
C ALA A 217 -16.78 18.62 -6.36
N THR A 218 -17.12 19.87 -6.05
CA THR A 218 -18.47 20.30 -5.64
C THR A 218 -19.51 19.96 -6.71
N LYS A 219 -19.24 20.32 -7.97
CA LYS A 219 -20.17 20.08 -9.09
C LYS A 219 -20.40 18.59 -9.35
N HIS A 220 -19.39 17.77 -9.08
CA HIS A 220 -19.40 16.34 -9.37
C HIS A 220 -19.45 15.47 -8.11
N THR A 221 -19.87 16.01 -6.97
CA THR A 221 -19.80 15.30 -5.67
C THR A 221 -20.45 13.91 -5.71
N ALA A 222 -19.78 12.94 -5.09
CA ALA A 222 -20.35 11.61 -4.83
C ALA A 222 -21.20 11.58 -3.54
N CYS A 223 -21.31 12.70 -2.82
CA CYS A 223 -21.95 12.78 -1.51
C CYS A 223 -21.43 11.72 -0.54
N TYR A 224 -20.10 11.72 -0.35
CA TYR A 224 -19.36 10.78 0.47
C TYR A 224 -18.90 11.46 1.77
N ARG A 225 -19.08 10.78 2.91
CA ARG A 225 -18.52 11.20 4.21
C ARG A 225 -17.40 10.26 4.66
N ASP A 226 -16.42 10.81 5.35
CA ASP A 226 -15.41 10.00 6.05
C ASP A 226 -15.92 9.48 7.40
N SER A 227 -15.28 8.44 7.92
CA SER A 227 -15.60 7.84 9.22
C SER A 227 -14.35 7.29 9.88
N VAL A 228 -14.12 7.67 11.13
CA VAL A 228 -13.07 7.05 11.97
C VAL A 228 -13.44 5.61 12.29
N GLU A 229 -14.72 5.36 12.59
CA GLU A 229 -15.22 4.02 12.84
C GLU A 229 -15.35 3.24 11.52
N LYS A 230 -15.05 1.95 11.55
CA LYS A 230 -15.21 1.12 10.37
C LYS A 230 -16.69 0.85 10.13
N ILE A 231 -17.27 1.56 9.16
CA ILE A 231 -18.65 1.35 8.70
C ILE A 231 -18.67 0.68 7.31
N PRO A 232 -19.79 0.05 6.90
CA PRO A 232 -19.95 -0.46 5.55
C PRO A 232 -19.77 0.63 4.50
N LEU A 233 -19.16 0.28 3.35
CA LEU A 233 -18.86 1.23 2.27
C LEU A 233 -20.09 2.02 1.79
N GLY A 234 -21.25 1.37 1.68
CA GLY A 234 -22.51 2.01 1.27
C GLY A 234 -22.97 3.12 2.24
N ASP A 235 -22.65 3.00 3.52
CA ASP A 235 -23.10 3.91 4.58
C ASP A 235 -22.31 5.23 4.62
N HIS A 236 -21.27 5.32 3.80
CA HIS A 236 -20.55 6.56 3.55
C HIS A 236 -21.27 7.45 2.52
N PHE A 237 -22.16 6.91 1.70
CA PHE A 237 -22.82 7.65 0.62
C PHE A 237 -24.16 8.28 1.04
N GLY A 238 -24.58 9.32 0.34
CA GLY A 238 -25.82 10.06 0.59
C GLY A 238 -25.65 11.27 1.52
N PHE A 239 -24.40 11.65 1.83
CA PHE A 239 -24.05 12.78 2.69
C PHE A 239 -23.24 13.79 1.87
N CYS A 240 -23.91 14.84 1.39
CA CYS A 240 -23.25 15.91 0.65
C CYS A 240 -22.81 17.01 1.64
N ASP A 241 -21.62 17.55 1.42
CA ASP A 241 -21.20 18.82 2.04
C ASP A 241 -21.82 20.02 1.31
N ASP A 242 -21.47 21.22 1.76
CA ASP A 242 -21.95 22.50 1.23
C ASP A 242 -21.03 23.10 0.14
N GLY A 243 -20.04 22.34 -0.33
CA GLY A 243 -19.02 22.84 -1.26
C GLY A 243 -17.77 23.40 -0.58
N ASP A 244 -17.77 23.57 0.74
CA ASP A 244 -16.56 23.92 1.49
C ASP A 244 -15.78 22.65 1.86
N ASP A 245 -14.49 22.65 1.57
CA ASP A 245 -13.57 21.57 1.92
C ASP A 245 -12.61 21.95 3.07
N GLY A 246 -12.78 23.16 3.63
CA GLY A 246 -11.99 23.68 4.75
C GLY A 246 -10.52 23.96 4.44
N VAL A 247 -10.09 23.86 3.17
CA VAL A 247 -8.74 24.24 2.75
C VAL A 247 -8.66 25.76 2.60
N ILE A 248 -7.67 26.36 3.24
CA ILE A 248 -7.35 27.78 3.05
C ILE A 248 -6.33 27.90 1.92
N GLU A 249 -6.66 28.66 0.88
CA GLU A 249 -5.73 28.85 -0.25
C GLU A 249 -4.46 29.59 0.15
N LEU A 250 -3.38 29.26 -0.57
CA LEU A 250 -2.09 29.94 -0.56
C LEU A 250 -2.17 31.34 -1.19
#